data_AF-A0A976SKQ8-F1
#
_entry.id   AF-A0A976SKQ8-F1
#
_cell.length_a   1.000
_cell.length_b   1.000
_cell.length_c   1.000
_cell.angle_alpha   90.00
_cell.angle_beta   90.00
_cell.angle_gamma   90.00
#
_symmetry.space_group_name_H-M   'P 1'
#
loop_
_entity.id
_entity.type
_entity.pdbx_description
1 polymer ?
#
loop_
_entity_poly.entity_id
_entity_poly.type
_entity_poly.pdbx_seq_one_letter_code
_entity_poly.pdbx_strand_id
1 'polypeptide(L)' 'MVSIKKNGILENDGEFPYSNSSNKVRIIKILSHYLNIKNHQDKDQFHFFLKDKLEKIQNENREQTL' A
#
# COMPACT_ATOMS: atom_id res chain seq x y z
N MET A 1 -17.90 -7.48 -13.00
CA MET A 1 -17.28 -6.77 -11.87
C MET A 1 -16.24 -5.83 -12.42
N VAL A 2 -16.43 -4.52 -12.26
CA VAL A 2 -15.42 -3.53 -12.66
C VAL A 2 -14.39 -3.49 -11.54
N SER A 3 -13.16 -3.94 -11.79
CA SER A 3 -12.08 -3.74 -10.84
C SER A 3 -11.78 -2.24 -10.75
N ILE A 4 -12.28 -1.61 -9.69
CA ILE A 4 -11.98 -0.21 -9.39
C ILE A 4 -10.55 -0.19 -8.86
N LYS A 5 -9.61 0.27 -9.68
CA LYS A 5 -8.28 0.62 -9.19
C LYS A 5 -8.43 1.79 -8.22
N LYS A 6 -8.15 1.56 -6.94
CA LYS A 6 -8.10 2.61 -5.93
C LYS A 6 -6.63 2.77 -5.54
N ASN A 7 -6.11 3.98 -5.59
CA ASN A 7 -4.73 4.32 -5.19
C ASN A 7 -3.62 3.59 -5.99
N GLY A 8 -3.83 3.33 -7.29
CA GLY A 8 -2.85 2.61 -8.12
C GLY A 8 -2.74 1.10 -7.81
N ILE A 9 -3.69 0.53 -7.05
CA ILE A 9 -3.75 -0.88 -6.68
C ILE A 9 -5.13 -1.43 -7.05
N LEU A 10 -5.17 -2.68 -7.54
CA LEU A 10 -6.42 -3.43 -7.65
C LEU A 10 -6.83 -3.88 -6.23
N GLU A 11 -7.73 -3.14 -5.58
CA GLU A 11 -8.37 -3.59 -4.34
C GLU A 11 -9.40 -4.67 -4.70
N ASN A 12 -9.20 -5.90 -4.22
CA ASN A 12 -10.30 -6.85 -4.05
C ASN A 12 -10.78 -6.71 -2.60
N ASP A 13 -12.06 -6.39 -2.41
CA ASP A 13 -12.76 -6.36 -1.12
C ASP A 13 -12.21 -5.37 -0.06
N GLY A 14 -11.55 -4.28 -0.48
CA GLY A 14 -11.09 -3.22 0.43
C GLY A 14 -9.91 -3.61 1.33
N GLU A 15 -9.39 -4.82 1.19
CA GLU A 15 -8.15 -5.24 1.83
C GLU A 15 -6.94 -4.91 0.95
N PHE A 16 -5.87 -4.45 1.60
CA PHE A 16 -4.58 -4.28 0.95
C PHE A 16 -4.11 -5.65 0.42
N PRO A 17 -3.69 -5.78 -0.85
CA PRO A 17 -3.54 -7.09 -1.52
C PRO A 17 -2.45 -8.00 -0.93
N TYR A 18 -1.70 -7.53 0.06
CA TYR A 18 -0.61 -8.24 0.72
C TYR A 18 -0.88 -8.51 2.21
N SER A 19 -2.07 -8.17 2.73
CA SER A 19 -2.48 -8.35 4.13
C SER A 19 -2.23 -9.75 4.67
N ASN A 20 -2.38 -10.79 3.84
CA ASN A 20 -2.29 -12.19 4.27
C ASN A 20 -0.89 -12.84 4.12
N SER A 21 0.13 -12.08 3.68
CA SER A 21 1.50 -12.61 3.50
C SER A 21 2.40 -12.41 4.73
N SER A 22 3.54 -13.09 4.84
CA SER A 22 4.54 -12.78 5.88
C SER A 22 5.24 -11.44 5.61
N ASN A 23 5.80 -10.79 6.63
CA ASN A 23 6.39 -9.44 6.52
C ASN A 23 7.42 -9.33 5.39
N LYS A 24 8.34 -10.29 5.26
CA LYS A 24 9.35 -10.31 4.19
C LYS A 24 8.70 -10.38 2.80
N VAL A 25 7.68 -11.21 2.65
CA VAL A 25 6.94 -11.35 1.38
C VAL A 25 6.13 -10.09 1.07
N ARG A 26 5.54 -9.44 2.08
CA ARG A 26 4.83 -8.16 1.92
C ARG A 26 5.74 -7.08 1.36
N ILE A 27 6.95 -6.94 1.93
CA ILE A 27 7.95 -5.96 1.47
C ILE A 27 8.31 -6.23 0.01
N ILE A 28 8.61 -7.49 -0.35
CA ILE A 28 8.94 -7.87 -1.73
C ILE A 28 7.80 -7.48 -2.67
N LYS A 29 6.54 -7.81 -2.32
CA LYS A 29 5.38 -7.49 -3.16
C LYS A 29 5.16 -5.99 -3.34
N ILE A 30 5.36 -5.18 -2.28
CA ILE A 30 5.28 -3.71 -2.36
C ILE A 30 6.35 -3.16 -3.31
N LEU A 31 7.61 -3.62 -3.17
CA LEU A 31 8.72 -3.18 -4.01
C LEU A 31 8.51 -3.59 -5.48
N SER A 32 8.14 -4.84 -5.73
CA SER A 32 7.83 -5.33 -7.07
C SER A 32 6.67 -4.56 -7.69
N HIS A 33 5.62 -4.24 -6.93
CA HIS A 33 4.51 -3.42 -7.42
C HIS A 33 5.00 -2.04 -7.86
N TYR A 34 5.74 -1.33 -7.01
CA TYR A 34 6.26 0.01 -7.33
C TYR A 34 7.12 0.04 -8.59
N LEU A 35 8.00 -0.96 -8.76
CA LEU A 35 8.86 -1.07 -9.94
C LEU A 35 8.09 -1.39 -11.23
N ASN A 36 6.94 -2.06 -11.12
CA ASN A 36 6.12 -2.45 -12.25
C ASN A 36 5.09 -1.39 -12.68
N ILE A 37 4.93 -0.30 -11.90
CA ILE A 37 4.05 0.80 -12.30
C ILE A 37 4.69 1.59 -13.45
N LYS A 38 4.07 1.52 -14.63
CA LYS A 38 4.53 2.23 -15.84
C LYS A 38 3.96 3.64 -15.97
N ASN A 39 2.80 3.90 -15.36
CA ASN A 39 2.11 5.19 -15.44
C ASN A 39 2.55 6.10 -14.28
N HIS A 40 2.98 7.32 -14.60
CA HIS A 40 3.36 8.32 -13.59
C HIS A 40 2.23 8.61 -12.59
N GLN A 41 0.98 8.74 -13.07
CA GLN A 41 -0.17 9.02 -12.19
C GLN A 41 -0.42 7.90 -11.18
N ASP A 42 -0.35 6.64 -11.62
CA ASP A 42 -0.52 5.47 -10.73
C ASP A 42 0.63 5.39 -9.72
N LYS A 43 1.83 5.85 -10.10
CA LYS A 43 3.02 5.85 -9.25
C LYS A 43 2.91 6.89 -8.14
N ASP A 44 2.40 8.08 -8.46
CA ASP A 44 2.13 9.13 -7.48
C ASP A 44 1.03 8.70 -6.51
N GLN A 45 -0.06 8.10 -7.01
CA GLN A 45 -1.13 7.56 -6.17
C GLN A 45 -0.62 6.49 -5.20
N PHE A 46 0.22 5.57 -5.68
CA PHE A 46 0.82 4.54 -4.82
C PHE A 46 1.79 5.14 -3.80
N HIS A 47 2.56 6.17 -4.17
CA HIS A 47 3.40 6.90 -3.24
C HIS A 47 2.59 7.59 -2.12
N PHE A 48 1.51 8.29 -2.46
CA PHE A 48 0.61 8.88 -1.46
C PHE A 48 0.01 7.84 -0.51
N PHE A 49 -0.39 6.69 -1.05
CA PHE A 49 -0.88 5.57 -0.24
C PHE A 49 0.17 5.08 0.76
N LEU A 50 1.42 4.88 0.33
CA LEU A 50 2.49 4.43 1.23
C LEU A 50 2.77 5.47 2.33
N LYS A 51 2.72 6.76 1.99
CA LYS A 51 2.89 7.86 2.94
C LYS A 51 1.79 7.86 4.00
N ASP A 52 0.52 7.77 3.61
CA ASP A 52 -0.62 7.70 4.53
C ASP A 52 -0.51 6.50 5.49
N LYS A 53 -0.11 5.33 4.98
CA LYS A 53 0.09 4.14 5.82
C LYS A 53 1.24 4.31 6.80
N LEU A 54 2.36 4.90 6.37
CA LEU A 54 3.49 5.16 7.25
C LEU A 54 3.12 6.14 8.38
N GLU A 55 2.42 7.23 8.05
CA GLU A 55 1.96 8.21 9.03
C GLU A 55 1.02 7.58 10.07
N LYS A 56 0.08 6.72 9.65
CA LYS A 56 -0.80 5.99 10.57
C LYS A 56 -0.02 5.10 11.54
N ILE A 57 0.92 4.30 11.03
CA ILE A 57 1.77 3.43 11.88
C ILE A 57 2.61 4.26 12.85
N GLN A 58 3.16 5.39 12.40
CA GLN A 58 3.95 6.26 13.28
C GLN A 58 3.10 6.89 14.38
N ASN A 59 1.86 7.29 14.08
CA ASN A 59 0.94 7.86 15.06
C ASN A 59 0.45 6.79 16.06
N GLU A 60 0.12 5.58 15.61
CA GLU A 60 -0.23 4.45 16.48
C GLU A 60 0.91 4.11 17.47
N ASN A 61 2.16 4.10 16.99
CA ASN A 61 3.33 3.86 17.85
C ASN A 61 3.55 5.00 18.87
N ARG A 62 3.22 6.25 18.52
CA ARG A 62 3.31 7.38 19.46
C ARG A 62 2.26 7.28 20.56
N GLU A 63 1.03 6.89 20.21
CA GLU A 63 -0.06 6.69 21.18
C GLU A 63 0.20 5.51 22.12
N GLN A 64 0.91 4.46 21.67
CA GLN A 64 1.29 3.32 22.53
C GLN A 64 2.47 3.61 23.48
N THR A 65 3.19 4.73 23.30
CA THR A 65 4.34 5.11 24.13
C THR A 65 3.98 6.16 25.20
N LEU A 66 2.75 6.69 25.17
CA LEU A 66 2.17 7.61 26.17
C LEU A 66 1.31 6.85 27.17
#